data_AF-A0A1Z9PW29-F1
#
_entry.id   AF-A0A1Z9PW29-F1
#
_cell.length_a   1.000
_cell.length_b   1.000
_cell.length_c   1.000
_cell.angle_alpha   90.00
_cell.angle_beta   90.00
_cell.angle_gamma   90.00
#
_symmetry.space_group_name_H-M   'P 1'
#
loop_
_entity.id
_entity.type
_entity.pdbx_description
1 polymer ?
#
loop_
_entity_poly.entity_id
_entity_poly.type
_entity_poly.pdbx_seq_one_letter_code
_entity_poly.pdbx_strand_id
1 'polypeptide(L)'
;MDKFREKKTPIVNVKVANIRPNYDNLKEWIKDPNNVYIGRRGVVFVTEINPETGMIGKKRFPAYDSIWANPFKIGKDGDREEVLRKYKEYITIRLDREPQLLKELAKLKGKNLGCWCYPDPCHGDILKEIMITKL
;
A
#
# COMPACT_ATOMS: atom_id res chain seq x y z
N MET A 1 9.89 33.91 0.97
CA MET A 1 10.01 32.95 2.08
C MET A 1 8.95 31.89 1.88
N ASP A 2 9.29 30.79 1.20
CA ASP A 2 8.38 29.64 1.10
C ASP A 2 9.05 28.49 1.86
N LYS A 3 8.93 28.54 3.19
CA LYS A 3 9.47 27.53 4.09
C LYS A 3 8.56 26.30 3.98
N PHE A 4 9.04 25.28 3.27
CA PHE A 4 8.61 23.87 3.36
C PHE A 4 7.10 23.64 3.49
N ARG A 5 6.35 23.63 2.38
CA ARG A 5 5.09 22.88 2.34
C ARG A 5 5.44 21.40 2.50
N GLU A 6 5.12 20.81 3.65
CA GLU A 6 5.29 19.38 3.88
C GLU A 6 4.57 18.61 2.77
N LYS A 7 5.31 17.74 2.08
CA LYS A 7 4.77 16.96 0.98
C LYS A 7 3.72 16.01 1.55
N LYS A 8 2.46 16.16 1.10
CA LYS A 8 1.36 15.29 1.50
C LYS A 8 1.69 13.83 1.20
N THR A 9 1.18 12.91 2.03
CA THR A 9 1.18 11.46 1.79
C THR A 9 -0.22 11.02 1.34
N PRO A 10 -0.57 11.12 0.04
CA PRO A 10 -1.88 10.74 -0.44
C PRO A 10 -2.04 9.20 -0.47
N ILE A 11 -3.29 8.74 -0.44
CA ILE A 11 -3.64 7.35 -0.76
C ILE A 11 -4.10 7.34 -2.21
N VAL A 12 -3.58 6.41 -2.99
CA VAL A 12 -3.86 6.28 -4.42
C VAL A 12 -4.58 4.94 -4.65
N ASN A 13 -5.71 4.98 -5.36
CA ASN A 13 -6.33 3.74 -5.84
C ASN A 13 -5.47 3.15 -6.97
N VAL A 14 -4.91 1.96 -6.75
CA VAL A 14 -3.99 1.33 -7.72
C VAL A 14 -4.64 0.37 -8.72
N LYS A 15 -5.98 0.41 -8.86
CA LYS A 15 -6.66 -0.23 -9.99
C LYS A 15 -6.13 0.38 -11.28
N VAL A 16 -5.92 -0.46 -12.30
CA VAL A 16 -5.31 -0.05 -13.58
C VAL A 16 -6.01 1.16 -14.21
N ALA A 17 -7.34 1.23 -14.13
CA ALA A 17 -8.12 2.36 -14.64
C ALA A 17 -7.77 3.71 -13.99
N ASN A 18 -7.24 3.72 -12.77
CA ASN A 18 -6.94 4.93 -12.00
C ASN A 18 -5.47 5.37 -12.07
N ILE A 19 -4.57 4.50 -12.54
CA ILE A 19 -3.12 4.80 -12.64
C ILE A 19 -2.66 5.06 -14.07
N ARG A 20 -3.51 4.75 -15.06
CA ARG A 20 -3.30 5.13 -16.46
C ARG A 20 -3.62 6.61 -16.69
N PRO A 21 -3.03 7.25 -17.71
CA PRO A 21 -2.06 6.69 -18.66
C PRO A 21 -0.62 6.63 -18.13
N ASN A 22 -0.36 7.15 -16.93
CA ASN A 22 1.00 7.31 -16.41
C ASN A 22 1.71 5.96 -16.12
N TYR A 23 0.94 4.91 -15.83
CA TYR A 23 1.46 3.57 -15.58
C TYR A 23 0.55 2.53 -16.24
N ASP A 24 1.12 1.54 -16.94
CA ASP A 24 0.31 0.53 -17.64
C ASP A 24 -0.36 -0.45 -16.67
N ASN A 25 0.28 -0.68 -15.52
CA ASN A 25 -0.14 -1.64 -14.50
C ASN A 25 0.56 -1.40 -13.14
N LEU A 26 0.14 -2.15 -12.11
CA LEU A 26 0.71 -2.04 -10.75
C LEU A 26 2.22 -2.36 -10.70
N LYS A 27 2.73 -3.27 -11.54
CA LYS A 27 4.16 -3.64 -11.55
C LYS A 27 5.03 -2.47 -12.00
N GLU A 28 4.52 -1.60 -12.86
CA GLU A 28 5.20 -0.34 -13.21
C GLU A 28 5.03 0.73 -12.14
N TRP A 29 3.81 0.89 -11.62
CA TRP A 29 3.52 1.87 -10.58
C TRP A 29 4.43 1.72 -9.34
N ILE A 30 4.72 0.48 -8.93
CA ILE A 30 5.61 0.18 -7.78
C ILE A 30 7.08 0.54 -8.05
N LYS A 31 7.51 0.69 -9.31
CA LYS A 31 8.91 1.05 -9.63
C LYS A 31 9.22 2.52 -9.36
N ASP A 32 8.22 3.40 -9.34
CA ASP A 32 8.44 4.81 -8.99
C ASP A 32 8.81 4.90 -7.50
N PRO A 33 9.99 5.46 -7.15
CA PRO A 33 10.42 5.59 -5.74
C PRO A 33 9.50 6.48 -4.89
N ASN A 34 8.61 7.28 -5.48
CA ASN A 34 7.60 8.05 -4.76
C ASN A 34 6.39 7.21 -4.34
N ASN A 35 6.26 6.00 -4.87
CA ASN A 35 5.11 5.13 -4.66
C ASN A 35 5.46 4.01 -3.68
N VAL A 36 4.55 3.74 -2.74
CA VAL A 36 4.66 2.61 -1.81
C VAL A 36 3.35 1.83 -1.85
N TYR A 37 3.41 0.58 -2.31
CA TYR A 37 2.25 -0.30 -2.23
C TYR A 37 2.07 -0.81 -0.80
N ILE A 38 0.88 -0.59 -0.25
CA ILE A 38 0.54 -0.94 1.13
C ILE A 38 -0.44 -2.11 1.22
N GLY A 39 -0.76 -2.75 0.09
CA GLY A 39 -1.75 -3.82 0.00
C GLY A 39 -1.17 -5.22 0.12
N ARG A 40 -2.04 -6.22 -0.09
CA ARG A 40 -1.70 -7.64 -0.06
C ARG A 40 -1.03 -8.14 -1.34
N ARG A 41 -0.41 -9.31 -1.28
CA ARG A 41 0.11 -10.04 -2.43
C ARG A 41 -0.98 -10.58 -3.34
N GLY A 42 -0.60 -10.88 -4.57
CA GLY A 42 -1.34 -11.68 -5.53
C GLY A 42 -2.69 -11.10 -5.95
N VAL A 43 -2.86 -9.77 -5.89
CA VAL A 43 -4.15 -9.13 -6.19
C VAL A 43 -4.41 -9.08 -7.70
N VAL A 44 -3.35 -8.94 -8.51
CA VAL A 44 -3.46 -8.92 -9.98
C VAL A 44 -2.71 -10.07 -10.62
N PHE A 45 -3.03 -10.34 -11.88
CA PHE A 45 -2.17 -11.11 -12.77
C PHE A 45 -1.31 -10.16 -13.60
N VAL A 46 -0.03 -10.48 -13.72
CA VAL A 46 0.89 -9.84 -14.66
C VAL A 46 1.36 -10.86 -15.68
N THR A 47 1.46 -10.42 -16.93
CA THR A 47 2.03 -11.20 -18.01
C THR A 47 3.55 -11.16 -17.91
N GLU A 48 4.19 -12.31 -18.08
CA GLU A 48 5.64 -12.43 -18.22
C GLU A 48 5.95 -13.22 -19.48
N ILE A 49 6.98 -12.77 -20.19
CA ILE A 49 7.46 -13.40 -21.41
C ILE A 49 8.82 -13.99 -21.05
N ASN A 50 8.97 -15.31 -21.24
CA ASN A 50 10.27 -15.93 -21.17
C ASN A 50 11.12 -15.41 -22.35
N PRO A 51 12.27 -14.76 -22.10
CA PRO A 51 13.05 -14.13 -23.17
C PRO A 51 13.74 -15.15 -24.10
N GLU A 52 13.94 -16.39 -23.64
CA GLU A 52 14.60 -17.45 -24.41
C GLU A 52 13.60 -18.23 -25.27
N THR A 53 12.42 -18.52 -24.73
CA THR A 53 11.41 -19.36 -25.41
C THR A 53 10.27 -18.58 -26.04
N GLY A 54 10.13 -17.29 -25.72
CA GLY A 54 8.97 -16.47 -26.10
C GLY A 54 7.66 -16.87 -25.41
N MET A 55 7.68 -17.87 -24.51
CA MET A 55 6.48 -18.36 -23.85
C MET A 55 5.87 -17.30 -22.93
N ILE A 56 4.55 -17.11 -23.06
CA ILE A 56 3.78 -16.16 -22.28
C ILE A 56 3.17 -16.86 -21.06
N GLY A 57 3.60 -16.46 -19.87
CA GLY A 57 3.04 -16.87 -18.60
C GLY A 57 2.22 -15.75 -17.93
N LYS A 58 1.29 -16.13 -17.06
CA LYS A 58 0.64 -15.20 -16.12
C LYS A 58 1.00 -15.58 -14.71
N LYS A 59 1.38 -14.60 -13.89
CA LYS A 59 1.62 -14.82 -12.46
C LYS A 59 0.89 -13.81 -11.60
N ARG A 60 0.59 -14.21 -10.36
CA ARG A 60 0.02 -13.33 -9.35
C ARG A 60 1.06 -12.31 -8.88
N PHE A 61 0.65 -11.05 -8.71
CA PHE A 61 1.50 -9.94 -8.30
C PHE A 61 0.76 -9.00 -7.31
N PRO A 62 1.47 -8.37 -6.35
CA PRO A 62 2.87 -8.61 -5.95
C PRO A 62 3.10 -10.02 -5.40
N ALA A 63 4.35 -10.48 -5.32
CA ALA A 63 4.65 -11.82 -4.78
C ALA A 63 4.50 -11.91 -3.25
N TYR A 64 4.72 -10.80 -2.56
CA TYR A 64 4.71 -10.70 -1.10
C TYR A 64 3.76 -9.61 -0.62
N ASP A 65 3.22 -9.80 0.58
CA ASP A 65 2.40 -8.79 1.23
C ASP A 65 3.29 -7.60 1.58
N SER A 66 2.74 -6.39 1.48
CA SER A 66 3.41 -5.23 2.06
C SER A 66 3.54 -5.40 3.58
N ILE A 67 4.60 -4.87 4.18
CA ILE A 67 4.71 -4.81 5.65
C ILE A 67 3.57 -4.01 6.29
N TRP A 68 2.89 -3.18 5.49
CA TRP A 68 1.74 -2.36 5.85
C TRP A 68 0.39 -3.02 5.51
N ALA A 69 0.39 -4.22 4.92
CA ALA A 69 -0.84 -4.89 4.52
C ALA A 69 -1.73 -5.18 5.73
N ASN A 70 -3.03 -4.91 5.58
CA ASN A 70 -4.00 -5.33 6.59
C ASN A 70 -4.10 -6.88 6.61
N PRO A 71 -3.87 -7.58 7.74
CA PRO A 71 -4.04 -9.03 7.79
C PRO A 71 -5.52 -9.46 7.81
N PHE A 72 -6.45 -8.57 8.19
CA PHE A 72 -7.88 -8.85 8.36
C PHE A 72 -8.69 -8.56 7.08
N LYS A 73 -9.48 -9.53 6.62
CA LYS A 73 -10.23 -9.51 5.36
C LYS A 73 -11.71 -9.24 5.62
N ILE A 74 -12.28 -8.27 4.89
CA ILE A 74 -13.73 -8.01 4.88
C ILE A 74 -14.46 -9.31 4.52
N GLY A 75 -15.57 -9.59 5.22
CA GLY A 75 -16.39 -10.79 5.07
C GLY A 75 -15.88 -12.00 5.85
N LYS A 76 -14.56 -12.18 5.96
CA LYS A 76 -13.97 -13.27 6.77
C LYS A 76 -13.77 -12.86 8.23
N ASP A 77 -13.21 -11.68 8.43
CA ASP A 77 -12.76 -11.19 9.73
C ASP A 77 -13.64 -10.04 10.25
N GLY A 78 -14.74 -9.74 9.56
CA GLY A 78 -15.70 -8.69 9.92
C GLY A 78 -16.12 -7.84 8.73
N ASP A 79 -16.93 -6.82 8.99
CA ASP A 79 -17.22 -5.77 8.02
C ASP A 79 -16.02 -4.81 7.84
N ARG A 80 -16.18 -3.77 7.01
CA ARG A 80 -15.10 -2.81 6.74
C ARG A 80 -14.66 -2.06 8.01
N GLU A 81 -15.60 -1.64 8.84
CA GLU A 81 -15.31 -0.89 10.05
C GLU A 81 -14.55 -1.77 11.04
N GLU A 82 -15.03 -2.99 11.25
CA GLU A 82 -14.42 -3.96 12.16
C GLU A 82 -12.98 -4.31 11.74
N VAL A 83 -12.73 -4.58 10.44
CA VAL A 83 -11.37 -4.92 9.98
C VAL A 83 -10.42 -3.73 10.02
N LEU A 84 -10.93 -2.50 9.89
CA LEU A 84 -10.12 -1.28 10.06
C LEU A 84 -9.80 -1.04 11.54
N ARG A 85 -10.77 -1.25 12.44
CA ARG A 85 -10.54 -1.20 13.88
C ARG A 85 -9.49 -2.22 14.31
N LYS A 86 -9.64 -3.48 13.89
CA LYS A 86 -8.66 -4.55 14.15
C LYS A 86 -7.28 -4.21 13.59
N TYR A 87 -7.22 -3.63 12.39
CA TYR A 87 -5.95 -3.19 11.81
C TYR A 87 -5.29 -2.08 12.62
N LYS A 88 -6.05 -1.07 13.06
CA LYS A 88 -5.53 0.04 13.88
C LYS A 88 -4.89 -0.47 15.17
N GLU A 89 -5.57 -1.37 15.86
CA GLU A 89 -5.05 -2.03 17.07
C GLU A 89 -3.77 -2.83 16.76
N TYR A 90 -3.82 -3.70 15.75
CA TYR A 90 -2.69 -4.51 15.30
C TYR A 90 -1.45 -3.67 14.97
N ILE A 91 -1.59 -2.64 14.13
CA ILE A 91 -0.43 -1.86 13.67
C ILE A 91 0.13 -0.97 14.78
N THR A 92 -0.72 -0.46 15.68
CA THR A 92 -0.28 0.33 16.83
C THR A 92 0.59 -0.50 17.77
N ILE A 93 0.12 -1.70 18.15
CA ILE A 93 0.87 -2.62 19.02
C ILE A 93 2.23 -2.98 18.39
N ARG A 94 2.26 -3.22 17.07
CA ARG A 94 3.50 -3.51 16.36
C ARG A 94 4.46 -2.33 16.37
N LEU A 95 3.98 -1.13 16.08
CA LEU A 95 4.81 0.08 16.08
C LEU A 95 5.40 0.39 17.45
N ASP A 96 4.68 0.08 18.54
CA ASP A 96 5.18 0.27 19.90
C ASP A 96 6.26 -0.76 20.29
N ARG A 97 6.21 -1.97 19.71
CA ARG A 97 7.14 -3.07 20.03
C ARG A 97 8.31 -3.21 19.07
N GLU A 98 8.20 -2.67 17.86
CA GLU A 98 9.17 -2.84 16.78
C GLU A 98 9.76 -1.48 16.36
N PRO A 99 10.83 -0.98 17.01
CA PRO A 99 11.40 0.35 16.69
C PRO A 99 11.82 0.51 15.23
N GLN A 100 12.21 -0.58 14.56
CA GLN A 100 12.54 -0.54 13.13
C GLN A 100 11.30 -0.32 12.26
N LEU A 101 10.13 -0.86 12.65
CA LEU A 101 8.88 -0.61 11.93
C LEU A 101 8.47 0.87 12.01
N LEU A 102 8.72 1.52 13.16
CA LEU A 102 8.50 2.97 13.30
C LEU A 102 9.40 3.78 12.36
N LYS A 103 10.66 3.36 12.16
CA LYS A 103 11.54 3.99 11.16
C LYS A 103 11.03 3.77 9.73
N GLU A 104 10.51 2.58 9.41
CA GLU A 104 9.87 2.34 8.11
C GLU A 104 8.62 3.21 7.93
N LEU A 105 7.83 3.44 8.98
CA LEU A 105 6.66 4.32 8.93
C LEU A 105 7.06 5.74 8.55
N ALA A 106 8.16 6.25 9.12
CA ALA A 106 8.68 7.58 8.78
C ALA A 106 9.06 7.73 7.30
N LYS A 107 9.48 6.65 6.64
CA LYS A 107 9.79 6.65 5.20
C LYS A 107 8.55 6.81 4.30
N LEU A 108 7.34 6.66 4.85
CA LEU A 108 6.09 6.92 4.12
C LEU A 108 5.76 8.41 4.00
N LYS A 109 6.38 9.30 4.79
CA LYS A 109 6.17 10.75 4.69
C LYS A 109 6.50 11.24 3.27
N GLY A 110 5.56 11.92 2.63
CA GLY A 110 5.67 12.42 1.25
C GLY A 110 5.59 11.37 0.12
N LYS A 111 5.22 10.12 0.43
CA LYS A 111 5.00 9.05 -0.56
C LYS A 111 3.53 8.93 -0.97
N ASN A 112 3.27 8.35 -2.13
CA ASN A 112 1.93 7.92 -2.54
C ASN A 112 1.67 6.50 -2.02
N LEU A 113 0.63 6.31 -1.21
CA LEU A 113 0.29 5.02 -0.62
C LEU A 113 -0.72 4.28 -1.50
N GLY A 114 -0.26 3.25 -2.19
CA GLY A 114 -1.06 2.48 -3.14
C GLY A 114 -1.93 1.43 -2.47
N CYS A 115 -3.25 1.57 -2.61
CA CYS A 115 -4.22 0.60 -2.07
C CYS A 115 -5.40 0.38 -3.04
N TRP A 116 -6.14 -0.70 -2.83
CA TRP A 116 -7.30 -1.07 -3.65
C TRP A 116 -8.62 -0.49 -3.14
N CYS A 117 -8.70 -0.20 -1.82
CA CYS A 117 -9.93 0.20 -1.14
C CYS A 117 -10.33 1.65 -1.44
N TYR A 118 -9.36 2.57 -1.44
CA TYR A 118 -9.60 4.00 -1.66
C TYR A 118 -10.47 4.25 -2.92
N PRO A 119 -11.43 5.18 -2.95
CA PRO A 119 -11.71 6.27 -2.00
C PRO A 119 -12.48 5.86 -0.75
N ASP A 120 -12.90 4.61 -0.66
CA ASP A 120 -13.51 4.11 0.57
C ASP A 120 -12.54 4.14 1.75
N PRO A 121 -13.05 4.11 3.01
CA PRO A 121 -12.21 4.01 4.20
C PRO A 121 -11.13 2.96 4.05
N CYS A 122 -9.87 3.39 4.19
CA CYS A 122 -8.71 2.61 3.83
C CYS A 122 -7.78 2.46 5.04
N HIS A 123 -7.05 1.34 5.09
CA HIS A 123 -6.02 1.16 6.12
C HIS A 123 -4.85 2.15 5.98
N GLY A 124 -4.68 2.73 4.78
CA GLY A 124 -3.75 3.84 4.57
C GLY A 124 -4.13 5.10 5.35
N ASP A 125 -5.41 5.32 5.66
CA ASP A 125 -5.84 6.48 6.45
C ASP A 125 -5.37 6.33 7.90
N ILE A 126 -5.43 5.12 8.44
CA ILE A 126 -4.90 4.78 9.77
C ILE A 126 -3.39 5.01 9.83
N LEU A 127 -2.64 4.58 8.81
CA LEU A 127 -1.19 4.85 8.76
C LEU A 127 -0.88 6.35 8.78
N LYS A 128 -1.66 7.16 8.05
CA LYS A 128 -1.53 8.61 8.04
C LYS A 128 -1.85 9.24 9.40
N GLU A 129 -2.92 8.79 10.05
CA GLU A 129 -3.27 9.23 11.41
C GLU A 129 -2.13 8.93 12.40
N ILE A 130 -1.55 7.73 12.32
CA ILE A 130 -0.44 7.34 13.20
C ILE A 130 0.83 8.15 12.90
N MET A 131 1.13 8.43 11.63
CA MET A 131 2.26 9.29 11.27
C MET A 131 2.14 10.69 11.88
N ILE A 132 0.92 11.26 11.93
CA ILE A 132 0.69 12.59 12.52
C ILE A 132 0.85 12.56 14.05
N THR A 133 0.48 11.46 14.69
CA THR A 133 0.45 11.35 16.16
C THR A 133 1.74 10.83 16.79
N LYS A 134 2.58 10.12 16.02
CA LYS A 134 3.82 9.48 16.54
C LYS A 134 5.13 10.03 15.95
N LEU A 135 5.11 10.83 14.87
CA LEU A 135 6.32 11.28 14.17
C LEU A 135 6.39 12.80 13.96
#